data_AF-A0A7W7VF89-F1
#
_entry.id   AF-A0A7W7VF89-F1
#
_cell.length_a   1.000
_cell.length_b   1.000
_cell.length_c   1.000
_cell.angle_alpha   90.00
_cell.angle_beta   90.00
_cell.angle_gamma   90.00
#
_symmetry.space_group_name_H-M   'P 1'
#
loop_
_entity.id
_entity.type
_entity.pdbx_description
1 polymer ?
#
loop_
_entity_poly.entity_id
_entity_poly.type
_entity_poly.pdbx_seq_one_letter_code
_entity_poly.pdbx_strand_id
1 'polypeptide(L)'
;MALGEERDLVPLGAGFDITKRGYSRMQVEEHLEQLDSQLKILAADRNAAAAQAAELTSQLEVARTTIDDLNKQVERLAQPPTTLEGLSERLQRMLRLTQEECEEIRAKANAEADHVRAKANAEADELRGKYEVQLKELDERRIAMENEHRGVLEKARKSADEIVSQAKSEAEATDIAAQARRTQVEEDFEIAMASRRTESMRALAEQEATSKSEAERRVREATEEANRRRHEAMTEATARLQEATDEANRRVREATEESNRRINHAAQRVAALRKLRAKVAEQLSSARELVVDAHAYLENAVPAFEPLPDELADAADAGAKPTPAPRDRNPMPGPPKEKWETSGATDAPPIPPEVSAAKTKRIAR
;
A
#
# COMPACT_ATOMS: atom_id res chain seq x y z
N MET A 1 -76.40 -73.91 -77.26
CA MET A 1 -77.82 -73.92 -77.67
C MET A 1 -78.37 -72.52 -77.46
N ALA A 2 -78.81 -71.86 -78.52
CA ALA A 2 -79.63 -70.65 -78.51
C ALA A 2 -80.22 -70.53 -79.93
N LEU A 3 -81.19 -71.38 -80.22
CA LEU A 3 -82.01 -71.32 -81.44
C LEU A 3 -83.37 -70.73 -81.06
N GLY A 4 -84.00 -70.04 -82.01
CA GLY A 4 -85.42 -69.71 -81.94
C GLY A 4 -85.72 -68.31 -81.42
N GLU A 5 -85.74 -67.35 -82.35
CA GLU A 5 -86.89 -66.47 -82.55
C GLU A 5 -86.81 -65.93 -84.00
N GLU A 6 -86.99 -66.85 -84.95
CA GLU A 6 -87.27 -66.47 -86.33
C GLU A 6 -88.59 -65.69 -86.34
N ARG A 7 -88.51 -64.42 -86.77
CA ARG A 7 -89.70 -63.59 -86.91
C ARG A 7 -90.60 -64.21 -87.97
N ASP A 8 -91.86 -64.43 -87.59
CA ASP A 8 -92.97 -64.76 -88.49
C ASP A 8 -93.14 -63.65 -89.54
N LEU A 9 -92.32 -63.72 -90.59
CA LEU A 9 -92.47 -62.95 -91.82
C LEU A 9 -93.57 -63.60 -92.64
N VAL A 10 -94.81 -63.44 -92.16
CA VAL A 10 -96.02 -63.68 -92.95
C VAL A 10 -95.85 -62.91 -94.25
N PRO A 11 -95.77 -63.58 -95.41
CA PRO A 11 -95.62 -62.88 -96.68
C PRO A 11 -96.93 -62.16 -96.96
N LEU A 12 -96.95 -60.84 -96.72
CA LEU A 12 -97.98 -59.95 -97.25
C LEU A 12 -97.98 -60.17 -98.75
N GLY A 13 -99.05 -60.80 -99.26
CA GLY A 13 -99.09 -61.27 -100.63
C GLY A 13 -98.80 -60.13 -101.60
N ALA A 14 -97.96 -60.41 -102.59
CA ALA A 14 -97.76 -59.54 -103.75
C ALA A 14 -99.06 -59.47 -104.57
N GLY A 15 -100.01 -58.69 -104.05
CA GLY A 15 -101.28 -58.40 -104.68
C GLY A 15 -101.04 -57.45 -105.82
N PHE A 16 -100.83 -57.98 -107.03
CA PHE A 16 -100.79 -57.18 -108.24
C PHE A 16 -102.10 -56.41 -108.39
N ASP A 17 -102.02 -55.13 -108.77
CA ASP A 17 -103.20 -54.29 -109.00
C ASP A 17 -104.03 -54.86 -110.15
N ILE A 18 -105.34 -55.01 -109.92
CA ILE A 18 -106.27 -55.55 -110.91
C ILE A 18 -106.76 -54.41 -111.80
N THR A 19 -106.31 -54.41 -113.05
CA THR A 19 -106.84 -53.54 -114.11
C THR A 19 -108.12 -54.13 -114.72
N LYS A 20 -108.82 -53.37 -115.60
CA LYS A 20 -110.13 -53.78 -116.16
C LYS A 20 -110.17 -55.16 -116.83
N ARG A 21 -109.03 -55.77 -117.19
CA ARG A 21 -108.89 -57.21 -117.50
C ARG A 21 -107.60 -57.78 -116.89
N GLY A 22 -107.62 -58.07 -115.59
CA GLY A 22 -106.60 -58.87 -114.90
C GLY A 22 -105.47 -58.05 -114.27
N TYR A 23 -104.52 -58.77 -113.66
CA TYR A 23 -103.37 -58.20 -112.96
C TYR A 23 -102.51 -57.33 -113.88
N SER A 24 -101.94 -56.25 -113.32
CA SER A 24 -101.03 -55.35 -114.01
C SER A 24 -99.80 -56.11 -114.53
N ARG A 25 -99.72 -56.30 -115.85
CA ARG A 25 -98.63 -57.02 -116.52
C ARG A 25 -97.25 -56.49 -116.12
N MET A 26 -97.10 -55.17 -115.99
CA MET A 26 -95.86 -54.51 -115.60
C MET A 26 -95.41 -54.92 -114.19
N GLN A 27 -96.33 -54.97 -113.22
CA GLN A 27 -96.02 -55.40 -111.85
C GLN A 27 -95.72 -56.90 -111.78
N VAL A 28 -96.38 -57.72 -112.61
CA VAL A 28 -96.08 -59.17 -112.70
C VAL A 28 -94.70 -59.41 -113.30
N GLU A 29 -94.33 -58.67 -114.36
CA GLU A 29 -92.99 -58.73 -114.96
C GLU A 29 -91.92 -58.25 -113.96
N GLU A 30 -92.14 -57.14 -113.25
CA GLU A 30 -91.27 -56.61 -112.19
C GLU A 30 -91.08 -57.60 -111.03
N HIS A 31 -92.16 -58.24 -110.55
CA HIS A 31 -92.08 -59.25 -109.48
C HIS A 31 -91.43 -60.57 -109.95
N LEU A 32 -91.59 -60.97 -111.21
CA LEU A 32 -90.88 -62.11 -111.78
C LEU A 32 -89.38 -61.82 -111.93
N GLU A 33 -89.01 -60.59 -112.31
CA GLU A 33 -87.62 -60.13 -112.33
C GLU A 33 -87.04 -60.03 -110.90
N GLN A 34 -87.84 -59.62 -109.92
CA GLN A 34 -87.48 -59.66 -108.50
C GLN A 34 -87.27 -61.10 -108.00
N LEU A 35 -88.14 -62.05 -108.37
CA LEU A 35 -87.97 -63.46 -108.01
C LEU A 35 -86.77 -64.11 -108.72
N ASP A 36 -86.53 -63.80 -109.99
CA ASP A 36 -85.36 -64.33 -110.72
C ASP A 36 -84.05 -63.74 -110.17
N SER A 37 -84.02 -62.46 -109.81
CA SER A 37 -82.87 -61.87 -109.11
C SER A 37 -82.67 -62.47 -107.70
N GLN A 38 -83.74 -62.70 -106.93
CA GLN A 38 -83.67 -63.41 -105.65
C GLN A 38 -83.19 -64.85 -105.80
N LEU A 39 -83.64 -65.60 -106.82
CA LEU A 39 -83.16 -66.95 -107.12
C LEU A 39 -81.69 -66.96 -107.55
N LYS A 40 -81.23 -65.95 -108.30
CA LYS A 40 -79.82 -65.77 -108.66
C LYS A 40 -78.96 -65.49 -107.42
N ILE A 41 -79.43 -64.63 -106.51
CA ILE A 41 -78.76 -64.36 -105.23
C ILE A 41 -78.71 -65.65 -104.38
N LEU A 42 -79.84 -66.32 -104.17
CA LEU A 42 -79.90 -67.55 -103.38
C LEU A 42 -79.07 -68.70 -103.99
N ALA A 43 -78.98 -68.79 -105.33
CA ALA A 43 -78.09 -69.73 -106.00
C ALA A 43 -76.62 -69.37 -105.80
N ALA A 44 -76.26 -68.07 -105.82
CA ALA A 44 -74.92 -67.60 -105.50
C ALA A 44 -74.55 -67.87 -104.03
N ASP A 45 -75.44 -67.57 -103.09
CA ASP A 45 -75.27 -67.83 -101.65
C ASP A 45 -75.12 -69.32 -101.37
N ARG A 46 -75.97 -70.17 -101.98
CA ARG A 46 -75.84 -71.64 -101.90
C ARG A 46 -74.49 -72.11 -102.45
N ASN A 47 -74.05 -71.57 -103.57
CA ASN A 47 -72.75 -71.94 -104.17
C ASN A 47 -71.58 -71.46 -103.30
N ALA A 48 -71.68 -70.27 -102.68
CA ALA A 48 -70.69 -69.75 -101.74
C ALA A 48 -70.63 -70.59 -100.46
N ALA A 49 -71.79 -70.98 -99.89
CA ALA A 49 -71.86 -71.88 -98.75
C ALA A 49 -71.32 -73.28 -99.08
N ALA A 50 -71.59 -73.80 -100.28
CA ALA A 50 -71.02 -75.07 -100.74
C ALA A 50 -69.48 -75.00 -100.91
N ALA A 51 -68.96 -73.89 -101.42
CA ALA A 51 -67.52 -73.65 -101.51
C ALA A 51 -66.86 -73.54 -100.13
N GLN A 52 -67.49 -72.82 -99.19
CA GLN A 52 -67.04 -72.74 -97.79
C GLN A 52 -67.07 -74.11 -97.09
N ALA A 53 -68.09 -74.92 -97.32
CA ALA A 53 -68.17 -76.28 -96.78
C ALA A 53 -67.07 -77.20 -97.36
N ALA A 54 -66.77 -77.08 -98.65
CA ALA A 54 -65.66 -77.81 -99.28
C ALA A 54 -64.29 -77.39 -98.72
N GLU A 55 -64.06 -76.08 -98.56
CA GLU A 55 -62.84 -75.53 -97.95
C GLU A 55 -62.66 -76.00 -96.50
N LEU A 56 -63.70 -75.89 -95.67
CA LEU A 56 -63.67 -76.38 -94.29
C LEU A 56 -63.45 -77.90 -94.22
N THR A 57 -63.97 -78.67 -95.18
CA THR A 57 -63.70 -80.11 -95.27
C THR A 57 -62.23 -80.38 -95.58
N SER A 58 -61.63 -79.64 -96.53
CA SER A 58 -60.20 -79.76 -96.83
C SER A 58 -59.32 -79.36 -95.64
N GLN A 59 -59.66 -78.28 -94.92
CA GLN A 59 -58.95 -77.87 -93.71
C GLN A 59 -59.07 -78.92 -92.58
N LEU A 60 -60.23 -79.57 -92.43
CA LEU A 60 -60.41 -80.68 -91.49
C LEU A 60 -59.61 -81.93 -91.89
N GLU A 61 -59.47 -82.23 -93.18
CA GLU A 61 -58.63 -83.31 -93.67
C GLU A 61 -57.15 -83.03 -93.42
N VAL A 62 -56.67 -81.80 -93.67
CA VAL A 62 -55.29 -81.37 -93.35
C VAL A 62 -55.04 -81.39 -91.83
N ALA A 63 -56.00 -80.95 -91.02
CA ALA A 63 -55.91 -81.04 -89.57
C ALA A 63 -55.84 -82.50 -89.09
N ARG A 64 -56.64 -83.40 -89.68
CA ARG A 64 -56.60 -84.84 -89.38
C ARG A 64 -55.28 -85.48 -89.76
N THR A 65 -54.75 -85.25 -90.96
CA THR A 65 -53.47 -85.83 -91.38
C THR A 65 -52.30 -85.31 -90.53
N THR A 66 -52.28 -84.01 -90.20
CA THR A 66 -51.26 -83.45 -89.30
C THR A 66 -51.36 -84.00 -87.87
N ILE A 67 -52.57 -84.21 -87.33
CA ILE A 67 -52.77 -84.88 -86.04
C ILE A 67 -52.30 -86.34 -86.10
N ASP A 68 -52.65 -87.09 -87.15
CA ASP A 68 -52.22 -88.48 -87.32
C ASP A 68 -50.69 -88.60 -87.47
N ASP A 69 -50.05 -87.68 -88.16
CA ASP A 69 -48.59 -87.68 -88.32
C ASP A 69 -47.86 -87.25 -87.05
N LEU A 70 -48.42 -86.31 -86.26
CA LEU A 70 -47.96 -86.01 -84.91
C LEU A 70 -48.14 -87.20 -83.96
N ASN A 71 -49.28 -87.90 -84.03
CA ASN A 71 -49.53 -89.12 -83.25
C ASN A 71 -48.51 -90.23 -83.60
N LYS A 72 -48.25 -90.48 -84.89
CA LYS A 72 -47.21 -91.41 -85.34
C LYS A 72 -45.79 -90.99 -84.92
N GLN A 73 -45.51 -89.69 -84.79
CA GLN A 73 -44.24 -89.20 -84.23
C GLN A 73 -44.16 -89.47 -82.72
N VAL A 74 -45.22 -89.15 -81.98
CA VAL A 74 -45.30 -89.44 -80.53
C VAL A 74 -45.19 -90.93 -80.24
N GLU A 75 -45.88 -91.78 -81.00
CA GLU A 75 -45.82 -93.24 -80.86
C GLU A 75 -44.40 -93.77 -81.12
N ARG A 76 -43.72 -93.31 -82.17
CA ARG A 76 -42.31 -93.64 -82.45
C ARG A 76 -41.34 -93.16 -81.36
N LEU A 77 -41.62 -92.05 -80.69
CA LEU A 77 -40.81 -91.52 -79.59
C LEU A 77 -41.12 -92.19 -78.23
N ALA A 78 -42.34 -92.72 -78.07
CA ALA A 78 -42.81 -93.42 -76.87
C ALA A 78 -42.38 -94.90 -76.83
N GLN A 79 -42.28 -95.56 -77.99
CA GLN A 79 -41.79 -96.93 -78.10
C GLN A 79 -40.28 -97.00 -77.76
N PRO A 80 -39.78 -98.08 -77.10
CA PRO A 80 -38.34 -98.24 -76.88
C PRO A 80 -37.57 -98.23 -78.22
N PRO A 81 -36.47 -97.46 -78.34
CA PRO A 81 -35.82 -97.23 -79.62
C PRO A 81 -35.13 -98.50 -80.14
N THR A 82 -35.70 -99.07 -81.20
CA THR A 82 -35.14 -100.22 -81.94
C THR A 82 -34.24 -99.80 -83.11
N THR A 83 -34.11 -98.50 -83.37
CA THR A 83 -33.28 -97.91 -84.44
C THR A 83 -32.35 -96.82 -83.91
N LEU A 84 -31.19 -96.65 -84.57
CA LEU A 84 -30.16 -95.69 -84.16
C LEU A 84 -30.63 -94.23 -84.24
N GLU A 85 -31.51 -93.93 -85.19
CA GLU A 85 -31.99 -92.58 -85.52
C GLU A 85 -32.99 -92.05 -84.48
N GLY A 86 -33.93 -92.89 -84.01
CA GLY A 86 -34.81 -92.51 -82.89
C GLY A 86 -34.06 -92.30 -81.57
N LEU A 87 -32.91 -92.99 -81.41
CA LEU A 87 -31.97 -92.78 -80.31
C LEU A 87 -31.31 -91.40 -80.38
N SER A 88 -30.85 -90.97 -81.57
CA SER A 88 -30.23 -89.65 -81.74
C SER A 88 -31.24 -88.51 -81.62
N GLU A 89 -32.45 -88.64 -82.16
CA GLU A 89 -33.48 -87.59 -82.04
C GLU A 89 -33.92 -87.38 -80.57
N ARG A 90 -34.13 -88.48 -79.82
CA ARG A 90 -34.47 -88.41 -78.39
C ARG A 90 -33.33 -87.81 -77.57
N LEU A 91 -32.08 -88.14 -77.88
CA LEU A 91 -30.91 -87.52 -77.24
C LEU A 91 -30.81 -86.02 -77.55
N GLN A 92 -31.08 -85.60 -78.80
CA GLN A 92 -31.09 -84.17 -79.16
C GLN A 92 -32.20 -83.40 -78.45
N ARG A 93 -33.43 -83.95 -78.37
CA ARG A 93 -34.54 -83.34 -77.61
C ARG A 93 -34.25 -83.29 -76.11
N MET A 94 -33.65 -84.35 -75.53
CA MET A 94 -33.23 -84.36 -74.13
C MET A 94 -32.13 -83.32 -73.87
N LEU A 95 -31.10 -83.24 -74.71
CA LEU A 95 -30.02 -82.26 -74.59
C LEU A 95 -30.56 -80.83 -74.67
N ARG A 96 -31.47 -80.56 -75.62
CA ARG A 96 -32.14 -79.26 -75.73
C ARG A 96 -32.95 -78.93 -74.47
N LEU A 97 -33.77 -79.86 -73.97
CA LEU A 97 -34.54 -79.66 -72.74
C LEU A 97 -33.62 -79.40 -71.53
N THR A 98 -32.52 -80.14 -71.39
CA THR A 98 -31.55 -79.92 -70.30
C THR A 98 -30.77 -78.60 -70.46
N GLN A 99 -30.57 -78.11 -71.69
CA GLN A 99 -29.99 -76.78 -71.94
C GLN A 99 -30.99 -75.69 -71.52
N GLU A 100 -32.24 -75.78 -71.95
CA GLU A 100 -33.33 -74.88 -71.56
C GLU A 100 -33.53 -74.87 -70.02
N GLU A 101 -33.52 -76.04 -69.37
CA GLU A 101 -33.57 -76.18 -67.91
C GLU A 101 -32.32 -75.61 -67.21
N CYS A 102 -31.12 -75.83 -67.74
CA CYS A 102 -29.89 -75.22 -67.21
C CYS A 102 -29.87 -73.69 -67.35
N GLU A 103 -30.44 -73.15 -68.44
CA GLU A 103 -30.61 -71.72 -68.63
C GLU A 103 -31.64 -71.15 -67.64
N GLU A 104 -32.75 -71.84 -67.40
CA GLU A 104 -33.74 -71.46 -66.39
C GLU A 104 -33.16 -71.48 -64.97
N ILE A 105 -32.40 -72.52 -64.59
CA ILE A 105 -31.71 -72.61 -63.30
C ILE A 105 -30.68 -71.47 -63.15
N ARG A 106 -29.90 -71.16 -64.20
CA ARG A 106 -28.97 -70.03 -64.19
C ARG A 106 -29.68 -68.68 -64.07
N ALA A 107 -30.81 -68.50 -64.76
CA ALA A 107 -31.61 -67.29 -64.68
C ALA A 107 -32.18 -67.09 -63.27
N LYS A 108 -32.71 -68.14 -62.64
CA LYS A 108 -33.18 -68.11 -61.24
C LYS A 108 -32.04 -67.79 -60.27
N ALA A 109 -30.92 -68.51 -60.36
CA ALA A 109 -29.76 -68.28 -59.50
C ALA A 109 -29.18 -66.85 -59.63
N ASN A 110 -29.14 -66.30 -60.84
CA ASN A 110 -28.73 -64.91 -61.07
C ASN A 110 -29.74 -63.91 -60.46
N ALA A 111 -31.04 -64.11 -60.66
CA ALA A 111 -32.08 -63.25 -60.09
C ALA A 111 -32.08 -63.28 -58.54
N GLU A 112 -31.88 -64.45 -57.93
CA GLU A 112 -31.70 -64.59 -56.49
C GLU A 112 -30.42 -63.89 -56.00
N ALA A 113 -29.30 -64.07 -56.70
CA ALA A 113 -28.04 -63.40 -56.35
C ALA A 113 -28.15 -61.86 -56.44
N ASP A 114 -28.82 -61.34 -57.47
CA ASP A 114 -29.04 -59.91 -57.64
C ASP A 114 -30.05 -59.36 -56.63
N HIS A 115 -31.08 -60.12 -56.25
CA HIS A 115 -31.97 -59.75 -55.14
C HIS A 115 -31.23 -59.69 -53.80
N VAL A 116 -30.34 -60.66 -53.51
CA VAL A 116 -29.51 -60.66 -52.30
C VAL A 116 -28.54 -59.46 -52.30
N ARG A 117 -27.90 -59.15 -53.43
CA ARG A 117 -27.04 -57.97 -53.59
C ARG A 117 -27.82 -56.66 -53.40
N ALA A 118 -28.98 -56.53 -54.02
CA ALA A 118 -29.83 -55.35 -53.91
C ALA A 118 -30.27 -55.11 -52.46
N LYS A 119 -30.69 -56.17 -51.76
CA LYS A 119 -31.03 -56.10 -50.34
C LYS A 119 -29.83 -55.70 -49.48
N ALA A 120 -28.67 -56.34 -49.66
CA ALA A 120 -27.46 -56.02 -48.89
C ALA A 120 -26.98 -54.57 -49.13
N ASN A 121 -27.08 -54.07 -50.37
CA ASN A 121 -26.77 -52.67 -50.68
C ASN A 121 -27.76 -51.70 -50.01
N ALA A 122 -29.06 -51.98 -50.05
CA ALA A 122 -30.08 -51.17 -49.39
C ALA A 122 -29.88 -51.09 -47.87
N GLU A 123 -29.57 -52.23 -47.21
CA GLU A 123 -29.25 -52.27 -45.78
C GLU A 123 -27.96 -51.50 -45.47
N ALA A 124 -26.94 -51.57 -46.34
CA ALA A 124 -25.69 -50.82 -46.19
C ALA A 124 -25.90 -49.31 -46.34
N ASP A 125 -26.73 -48.87 -47.29
CA ASP A 125 -27.05 -47.45 -47.51
C ASP A 125 -27.95 -46.89 -46.40
N GLU A 126 -28.88 -47.69 -45.86
CA GLU A 126 -29.66 -47.32 -44.67
C GLU A 126 -28.75 -47.13 -43.44
N LEU A 127 -27.77 -48.01 -43.23
CA LEU A 127 -26.78 -47.87 -42.16
C LEU A 127 -25.88 -46.64 -42.37
N ARG A 128 -25.41 -46.38 -43.59
CA ARG A 128 -24.64 -45.16 -43.92
C ARG A 128 -25.45 -43.91 -43.60
N GLY A 129 -26.70 -43.83 -44.05
CA GLY A 129 -27.59 -42.69 -43.78
C GLY A 129 -27.81 -42.46 -42.28
N LYS A 130 -28.00 -43.52 -41.48
CA LYS A 130 -28.09 -43.42 -40.02
C LYS A 130 -26.80 -42.86 -39.39
N TYR A 131 -25.64 -43.36 -39.79
CA TYR A 131 -24.36 -42.87 -39.27
C TYR A 131 -24.04 -41.44 -39.72
N GLU A 132 -24.39 -41.03 -40.95
CA GLU A 132 -24.25 -39.65 -41.41
C GLU A 132 -25.11 -38.68 -40.59
N VAL A 133 -26.34 -39.06 -40.24
CA VAL A 133 -27.21 -38.25 -39.36
C VAL A 133 -26.62 -38.17 -37.95
N GLN A 134 -26.18 -39.29 -37.37
CA GLN A 134 -25.54 -39.31 -36.05
C GLN A 134 -24.25 -38.47 -36.01
N LEU A 135 -23.44 -38.51 -37.07
CA LEU A 135 -22.20 -37.73 -37.13
C LEU A 135 -22.50 -36.23 -37.18
N LYS A 136 -23.49 -35.81 -37.97
CA LYS A 136 -23.98 -34.42 -38.01
C LYS A 136 -24.52 -33.96 -36.66
N GLU A 137 -25.32 -34.78 -35.98
CA GLU A 137 -25.84 -34.46 -34.64
C GLU A 137 -24.71 -34.30 -33.61
N LEU A 138 -23.68 -35.16 -33.67
CA LEU A 138 -22.50 -35.05 -32.82
C LEU A 138 -21.66 -33.79 -33.12
N ASP A 139 -21.48 -33.44 -34.39
CA ASP A 139 -20.77 -32.22 -34.79
C ASP A 139 -21.55 -30.96 -34.38
N GLU A 140 -22.87 -30.91 -34.60
CA GLU A 140 -23.74 -29.82 -34.15
C GLU A 140 -23.71 -29.67 -32.62
N ARG A 141 -23.80 -30.78 -31.88
CA ARG A 141 -23.69 -30.79 -30.43
C ARG A 141 -22.31 -30.33 -29.95
N ARG A 142 -21.24 -30.73 -30.64
CA ARG A 142 -19.88 -30.28 -30.34
C ARG A 142 -19.76 -28.76 -30.55
N ILE A 143 -20.22 -28.24 -31.68
CA ILE A 143 -20.21 -26.80 -31.99
C ILE A 143 -21.05 -26.02 -30.96
N ALA A 144 -22.21 -26.54 -30.55
CA ALA A 144 -23.03 -25.94 -29.50
C ALA A 144 -22.27 -25.87 -28.17
N MET A 145 -21.68 -26.98 -27.70
CA MET A 145 -20.91 -27.01 -26.46
C MET A 145 -19.66 -26.12 -26.52
N GLU A 146 -18.95 -26.05 -27.66
CA GLU A 146 -17.81 -25.15 -27.85
C GLU A 146 -18.23 -23.68 -27.79
N ASN A 147 -19.40 -23.33 -28.37
CA ASN A 147 -19.98 -21.99 -28.29
C ASN A 147 -20.42 -21.61 -26.88
N GLU A 148 -21.11 -22.51 -26.18
CA GLU A 148 -21.50 -22.31 -24.78
C GLU A 148 -20.28 -22.16 -23.88
N HIS A 149 -19.29 -23.05 -24.00
CA HIS A 149 -18.06 -22.98 -23.23
C HIS A 149 -17.28 -21.68 -23.49
N ARG A 150 -17.14 -21.27 -24.75
CA ARG A 150 -16.55 -19.98 -25.12
C ARG A 150 -17.34 -18.82 -24.49
N GLY A 151 -18.66 -18.82 -24.56
CA GLY A 151 -19.51 -17.80 -23.96
C GLY A 151 -19.40 -17.72 -22.44
N VAL A 152 -19.27 -18.87 -21.76
CA VAL A 152 -19.00 -18.93 -20.31
C VAL A 152 -17.60 -18.41 -19.99
N LEU A 153 -16.57 -18.79 -20.75
CA LEU A 153 -15.21 -18.28 -20.56
C LEU A 153 -15.10 -16.77 -20.81
N GLU A 154 -15.77 -16.23 -21.83
CA GLU A 154 -15.81 -14.79 -22.09
C GLU A 154 -16.52 -14.01 -20.98
N LYS A 155 -17.64 -14.53 -20.46
CA LYS A 155 -18.32 -13.95 -19.29
C LYS A 155 -17.43 -14.01 -18.05
N ALA A 156 -16.82 -15.16 -17.76
CA ALA A 156 -15.93 -15.34 -16.62
C ALA A 156 -14.69 -14.42 -16.70
N ARG A 157 -14.11 -14.23 -17.89
CA ARG A 157 -13.03 -13.26 -18.12
C ARG A 157 -13.49 -11.83 -17.86
N LYS A 158 -14.61 -11.40 -18.45
CA LYS A 158 -15.15 -10.04 -18.22
C LYS A 158 -15.42 -9.77 -16.75
N SER A 159 -16.08 -10.69 -16.04
CA SER A 159 -16.32 -10.52 -14.60
C SER A 159 -15.03 -10.57 -13.77
N ALA A 160 -14.01 -11.35 -14.17
CA ALA A 160 -12.70 -11.31 -13.52
C ALA A 160 -11.98 -9.96 -13.77
N ASP A 161 -12.02 -9.44 -15.00
CA ASP A 161 -11.43 -8.13 -15.36
C ASP A 161 -12.16 -6.98 -14.63
N GLU A 162 -13.49 -7.04 -14.52
CA GLU A 162 -14.32 -6.13 -13.74
C GLU A 162 -13.90 -6.16 -12.26
N ILE A 163 -13.87 -7.33 -11.61
CA ILE A 163 -13.47 -7.49 -10.21
C ILE A 163 -12.03 -6.99 -9.98
N VAL A 164 -11.09 -7.31 -10.88
CA VAL A 164 -9.69 -6.86 -10.77
C VAL A 164 -9.58 -5.35 -10.97
N SER A 165 -10.36 -4.75 -11.87
CA SER A 165 -10.38 -3.30 -12.08
C SER A 165 -10.97 -2.56 -10.86
N GLN A 166 -12.06 -3.07 -10.29
CA GLN A 166 -12.67 -2.52 -9.09
C GLN A 166 -11.72 -2.63 -7.89
N ALA A 167 -11.16 -3.81 -7.64
CA ALA A 167 -10.23 -4.03 -6.53
C ALA A 167 -8.97 -3.14 -6.64
N LYS A 168 -8.46 -2.88 -7.85
CA LYS A 168 -7.39 -1.90 -8.08
C LYS A 168 -7.82 -0.49 -7.73
N SER A 169 -8.98 -0.04 -8.20
CA SER A 169 -9.49 1.31 -7.90
C SER A 169 -9.76 1.52 -6.40
N GLU A 170 -10.25 0.49 -5.69
CA GLU A 170 -10.46 0.52 -4.25
C GLU A 170 -9.13 0.52 -3.47
N ALA A 171 -8.13 -0.22 -3.94
CA ALA A 171 -6.78 -0.18 -3.38
C ALA A 171 -6.12 1.20 -3.57
N GLU A 172 -6.14 1.74 -4.79
CA GLU A 172 -5.61 3.08 -5.11
C GLU A 172 -6.31 4.18 -4.28
N ALA A 173 -7.64 4.14 -4.17
CA ALA A 173 -8.39 5.06 -3.32
C ALA A 173 -8.02 4.92 -1.83
N THR A 174 -7.80 3.70 -1.36
CA THR A 174 -7.39 3.41 0.03
C THR A 174 -5.97 3.91 0.30
N ASP A 175 -5.04 3.73 -0.64
CA ASP A 175 -3.66 4.20 -0.53
C ASP A 175 -3.59 5.74 -0.56
N ILE A 176 -4.33 6.40 -1.44
CA ILE A 176 -4.46 7.87 -1.46
C ILE A 176 -5.05 8.36 -0.12
N ALA A 177 -6.11 7.74 0.39
CA ALA A 177 -6.71 8.10 1.68
C ALA A 177 -5.80 7.76 2.88
N ALA A 178 -4.92 6.77 2.78
CA ALA A 178 -3.92 6.46 3.80
C ALA A 178 -2.77 7.48 3.76
N GLN A 179 -2.31 7.87 2.57
CA GLN A 179 -1.27 8.88 2.40
C GLN A 179 -1.73 10.25 2.88
N ALA A 180 -2.95 10.69 2.51
CA ALA A 180 -3.55 11.94 2.99
C ALA A 180 -3.70 11.98 4.53
N ARG A 181 -4.03 10.84 5.15
CA ARG A 181 -4.06 10.74 6.63
C ARG A 181 -2.67 10.79 7.26
N ARG A 182 -1.63 10.26 6.59
CA ARG A 182 -0.24 10.39 7.08
C ARG A 182 0.22 11.84 7.02
N THR A 183 0.03 12.52 5.89
CA THR A 183 0.42 13.94 5.74
C THR A 183 -0.33 14.82 6.74
N GLN A 184 -1.63 14.59 6.93
CA GLN A 184 -2.40 15.32 7.96
C GLN A 184 -1.86 15.10 9.38
N VAL A 185 -1.53 13.86 9.75
CA VAL A 185 -0.95 13.56 11.07
C VAL A 185 0.45 14.16 11.23
N GLU A 186 1.25 14.21 10.16
CA GLU A 186 2.57 14.87 10.13
C GLU A 186 2.43 16.40 10.32
N GLU A 187 1.50 17.04 9.61
CA GLU A 187 1.17 18.46 9.74
C GLU A 187 0.65 18.81 11.14
N ASP A 188 -0.34 18.07 11.65
CA ASP A 188 -0.89 18.24 13.00
C ASP A 188 0.19 18.06 14.09
N PHE A 189 1.08 17.08 13.90
CA PHE A 189 2.21 16.85 14.81
C PHE A 189 3.24 17.98 14.74
N GLU A 190 3.58 18.49 13.56
CA GLU A 190 4.50 19.62 13.42
C GLU A 190 3.93 20.90 14.06
N ILE A 191 2.64 21.19 13.85
CA ILE A 191 1.93 22.31 14.50
C ILE A 191 1.94 22.14 16.02
N ALA A 192 1.60 20.97 16.55
CA ALA A 192 1.59 20.70 17.99
C ALA A 192 3.00 20.82 18.60
N MET A 193 4.03 20.30 17.93
CA MET A 193 5.42 20.40 18.37
C MET A 193 5.97 21.82 18.25
N ALA A 194 5.55 22.60 17.25
CA ALA A 194 5.88 24.01 17.13
C ALA A 194 5.23 24.82 18.27
N SER A 195 3.94 24.62 18.57
CA SER A 195 3.26 25.28 19.70
C SER A 195 3.98 24.97 21.00
N ARG A 196 4.20 23.69 21.30
CA ARG A 196 4.90 23.24 22.52
C ARG A 196 6.32 23.79 22.61
N ARG A 197 7.04 23.91 21.48
CA ARG A 197 8.36 24.55 21.45
C ARG A 197 8.27 26.05 21.78
N THR A 198 7.29 26.78 21.23
CA THR A 198 7.10 28.20 21.54
C THR A 198 6.66 28.45 22.99
N GLU A 199 5.80 27.59 23.54
CA GLU A 199 5.40 27.62 24.95
C GLU A 199 6.59 27.35 25.88
N SER A 200 7.39 26.32 25.57
CA SER A 200 8.62 26.00 26.33
C SER A 200 9.64 27.14 26.28
N MET A 201 9.85 27.76 25.11
CA MET A 201 10.73 28.93 24.98
C MET A 201 10.20 30.16 25.74
N ARG A 202 8.88 30.39 25.76
CA ARG A 202 8.26 31.47 26.56
C ARG A 202 8.45 31.22 28.05
N ALA A 203 8.20 30.00 28.53
CA ALA A 203 8.36 29.63 29.93
C ALA A 203 9.82 29.77 30.40
N LEU A 204 10.79 29.35 29.56
CA LEU A 204 12.22 29.58 29.84
C LEU A 204 12.56 31.08 29.87
N ALA A 205 12.10 31.86 28.90
CA ALA A 205 12.34 33.31 28.88
C ALA A 205 11.70 34.04 30.07
N GLU A 206 10.53 33.60 30.54
CA GLU A 206 9.89 34.11 31.75
C GLU A 206 10.66 33.70 33.01
N GLN A 207 11.15 32.47 33.10
CA GLN A 207 12.00 32.00 34.19
C GLN A 207 13.34 32.75 34.23
N GLU A 208 13.95 33.02 33.07
CA GLU A 208 15.17 33.82 32.96
C GLU A 208 14.92 35.28 33.36
N ALA A 209 13.83 35.88 32.87
CA ALA A 209 13.46 37.27 33.19
C ALA A 209 13.16 37.45 34.68
N THR A 210 12.38 36.54 35.29
CA THR A 210 12.09 36.56 36.73
C THR A 210 13.38 36.36 37.53
N SER A 211 14.17 35.33 37.24
CA SER A 211 15.47 35.08 37.91
C SER A 211 16.42 36.27 37.82
N LYS A 212 16.51 36.91 36.64
CA LYS A 212 17.32 38.11 36.43
C LYS A 212 16.79 39.30 37.23
N SER A 213 15.47 39.53 37.22
CA SER A 213 14.86 40.63 37.99
C SER A 213 15.06 40.46 39.49
N GLU A 214 15.01 39.23 40.01
CA GLU A 214 15.33 38.96 41.42
C GLU A 214 16.82 39.13 41.73
N ALA A 215 17.72 38.71 40.83
CA ALA A 215 19.14 38.93 40.99
C ALA A 215 19.47 40.43 41.02
N GLU A 216 18.91 41.21 40.10
CA GLU A 216 19.00 42.67 40.07
C GLU A 216 18.38 43.34 41.30
N ARG A 217 17.31 42.76 41.87
CA ARG A 217 16.74 43.22 43.15
C ARG A 217 17.68 42.93 44.32
N ARG A 218 18.17 41.69 44.46
CA ARG A 218 19.12 41.30 45.52
C ARG A 218 20.41 42.11 45.46
N VAL A 219 20.95 42.36 44.26
CA VAL A 219 22.12 43.22 44.07
C VAL A 219 21.82 44.66 44.49
N ARG A 220 20.69 45.24 44.07
CA ARG A 220 20.30 46.59 44.51
C ARG A 220 20.16 46.68 46.03
N GLU A 221 19.36 45.80 46.65
CA GLU A 221 19.16 45.75 48.10
C GLU A 221 20.49 45.60 48.86
N ALA A 222 21.40 44.72 48.40
CA ALA A 222 22.72 44.54 49.00
C ALA A 222 23.61 45.79 48.81
N THR A 223 23.59 46.46 47.65
CA THR A 223 24.34 47.71 47.44
C THR A 223 23.78 48.87 48.26
N GLU A 224 22.47 48.99 48.41
CA GLU A 224 21.82 49.98 49.27
C GLU A 224 22.17 49.73 50.74
N GLU A 225 22.11 48.47 51.20
CA GLU A 225 22.48 48.13 52.57
C GLU A 225 23.98 48.33 52.85
N ALA A 226 24.85 47.97 51.90
CA ALA A 226 26.28 48.27 51.99
C ALA A 226 26.54 49.78 52.02
N ASN A 227 25.82 50.57 51.22
CA ASN A 227 25.90 52.03 51.24
C ASN A 227 25.37 52.63 52.56
N ARG A 228 24.28 52.09 53.14
CA ARG A 228 23.79 52.46 54.48
C ARG A 228 24.86 52.19 55.54
N ARG A 229 25.37 50.96 55.63
CA ARG A 229 26.46 50.60 56.57
C ARG A 229 27.70 51.47 56.38
N ARG A 230 28.09 51.76 55.13
CA ARG A 230 29.23 52.65 54.83
C ARG A 230 28.97 54.09 55.28
N HIS A 231 27.75 54.59 55.11
CA HIS A 231 27.37 55.93 55.56
C HIS A 231 27.31 56.00 57.09
N GLU A 232 26.66 55.04 57.74
CA GLU A 232 26.60 54.90 59.20
C GLU A 232 28.01 54.85 59.81
N ALA A 233 28.88 53.95 59.32
CA ALA A 233 30.27 53.85 59.76
C ALA A 233 31.07 55.13 59.48
N MET A 234 30.82 55.82 58.37
CA MET A 234 31.45 57.12 58.08
C MET A 234 30.96 58.20 59.04
N THR A 235 29.65 58.27 59.35
CA THR A 235 29.10 59.23 60.31
C THR A 235 29.62 58.98 61.72
N GLU A 236 29.68 57.72 62.17
CA GLU A 236 30.23 57.33 63.46
C GLU A 236 31.74 57.62 63.55
N ALA A 237 32.50 57.32 62.49
CA ALA A 237 33.93 57.65 62.42
C ALA A 237 34.17 59.17 62.44
N THR A 238 33.36 59.96 61.73
CA THR A 238 33.46 61.43 61.78
C THR A 238 33.04 61.98 63.15
N ALA A 239 32.04 61.41 63.80
CA ALA A 239 31.63 61.80 65.15
C ALA A 239 32.73 61.50 66.18
N ARG A 240 33.32 60.29 66.15
CA ARG A 240 34.49 59.94 66.98
C ARG A 240 35.68 60.85 66.73
N LEU A 241 35.93 61.22 65.46
CA LEU A 241 37.04 62.10 65.11
C LEU A 241 36.78 63.54 65.59
N GLN A 242 35.53 64.03 65.50
CA GLN A 242 35.12 65.31 66.09
C GLN A 242 35.28 65.29 67.62
N GLU A 243 34.75 64.27 68.30
CA GLU A 243 34.88 64.11 69.76
C GLU A 243 36.35 64.07 70.20
N ALA A 244 37.19 63.27 69.54
CA ALA A 244 38.62 63.21 69.82
C ALA A 244 39.34 64.54 69.53
N THR A 245 38.91 65.28 68.50
CA THR A 245 39.44 66.62 68.18
C THR A 245 39.01 67.65 69.22
N ASP A 246 37.76 67.60 69.70
CA ASP A 246 37.25 68.47 70.75
C ASP A 246 37.88 68.16 72.11
N GLU A 247 38.13 66.89 72.43
CA GLU A 247 38.95 66.51 73.59
C GLU A 247 40.39 66.99 73.46
N ALA A 248 41.03 66.83 72.29
CA ALA A 248 42.39 67.32 72.06
C ALA A 248 42.44 68.85 72.21
N ASN A 249 41.49 69.58 71.63
CA ASN A 249 41.33 71.01 71.79
C ASN A 249 41.08 71.40 73.26
N ARG A 250 40.29 70.62 74.02
CA ARG A 250 40.05 70.83 75.45
C ARG A 250 41.34 70.66 76.25
N ARG A 251 42.06 69.54 76.07
CA ARG A 251 43.36 69.28 76.71
C ARG A 251 44.40 70.35 76.38
N VAL A 252 44.44 70.82 75.13
CA VAL A 252 45.32 71.93 74.71
C VAL A 252 44.92 73.24 75.39
N ARG A 253 43.62 73.56 75.49
CA ARG A 253 43.14 74.75 76.23
C ARG A 253 43.49 74.66 77.71
N GLU A 254 43.20 73.53 78.36
CA GLU A 254 43.52 73.28 79.77
C GLU A 254 45.03 73.41 80.04
N ALA A 255 45.87 72.81 79.20
CA ALA A 255 47.33 72.92 79.31
C ALA A 255 47.85 74.34 79.02
N THR A 256 47.22 75.07 78.09
CA THR A 256 47.56 76.47 77.79
C THR A 256 47.14 77.39 78.94
N GLU A 257 45.97 77.17 79.53
CA GLU A 257 45.54 77.84 80.75
C GLU A 257 46.45 77.54 81.93
N GLU A 258 46.84 76.28 82.14
CA GLU A 258 47.74 75.92 83.23
C GLU A 258 49.13 76.53 83.03
N SER A 259 49.65 76.51 81.79
CA SER A 259 50.88 77.21 81.41
C SER A 259 50.77 78.71 81.68
N ASN A 260 49.68 79.35 81.27
CA ASN A 260 49.42 80.77 81.56
C ASN A 260 49.28 81.05 83.06
N ARG A 261 48.65 80.16 83.86
CA ARG A 261 48.60 80.28 85.33
C ARG A 261 50.00 80.19 85.93
N ARG A 262 50.84 79.24 85.47
CA ARG A 262 52.24 79.08 85.91
C ARG A 262 53.10 80.30 85.51
N ILE A 263 52.95 80.81 84.29
CA ILE A 263 53.63 82.02 83.79
C ILE A 263 53.19 83.25 84.58
N ASN A 264 51.88 83.45 84.81
CA ASN A 264 51.36 84.58 85.60
C ASN A 264 51.83 84.50 87.06
N HIS A 265 51.84 83.32 87.67
CA HIS A 265 52.38 83.11 89.02
C HIS A 265 53.90 83.38 89.07
N ALA A 266 54.66 82.97 88.05
CA ALA A 266 56.08 83.29 87.94
C ALA A 266 56.30 84.80 87.74
N ALA A 267 55.51 85.47 86.89
CA ALA A 267 55.56 86.91 86.67
C ALA A 267 55.20 87.70 87.94
N GLN A 268 54.22 87.24 88.72
CA GLN A 268 53.89 87.78 90.04
C GLN A 268 55.04 87.60 91.03
N ARG A 269 55.69 86.43 91.07
CA ARG A 269 56.90 86.21 91.90
C ARG A 269 58.07 87.11 91.46
N VAL A 270 58.30 87.30 90.17
CA VAL A 270 59.32 88.23 89.64
C VAL A 270 58.96 89.69 89.97
N ALA A 271 57.69 90.08 89.90
CA ALA A 271 57.24 91.41 90.30
C ALA A 271 57.38 91.64 91.82
N ALA A 272 57.09 90.63 92.64
CA ALA A 272 57.32 90.66 94.07
C ALA A 272 58.81 90.78 94.41
N LEU A 273 59.68 90.01 93.73
CA LEU A 273 61.14 90.13 93.86
C LEU A 273 61.66 91.50 93.40
N ARG A 274 61.10 92.09 92.34
CA ARG A 274 61.40 93.48 91.93
C ARG A 274 60.97 94.50 92.98
N LYS A 275 59.80 94.35 93.61
CA LYS A 275 59.35 95.21 94.73
C LYS A 275 60.23 95.04 95.98
N LEU A 276 60.68 93.82 96.28
CA LEU A 276 61.64 93.54 97.36
C LEU A 276 63.00 94.19 97.06
N ARG A 277 63.51 94.06 95.82
CA ARG A 277 64.74 94.74 95.38
C ARG A 277 64.61 96.27 95.45
N ALA A 278 63.46 96.83 95.08
CA ALA A 278 63.20 98.26 95.21
C ALA A 278 63.23 98.70 96.69
N LYS A 279 62.55 97.96 97.59
CA LYS A 279 62.62 98.21 99.04
C LYS A 279 64.03 98.11 99.61
N VAL A 280 64.83 97.13 99.18
CA VAL A 280 66.24 96.99 99.62
C VAL A 280 67.11 98.13 99.09
N ALA A 281 66.89 98.58 97.84
CA ALA A 281 67.56 99.74 97.29
C ALA A 281 67.19 101.03 98.05
N GLU A 282 65.92 101.18 98.41
CA GLU A 282 65.40 102.33 99.17
C GLU A 282 65.93 102.34 100.62
N GLN A 283 65.97 101.17 101.27
CA GLN A 283 66.62 100.99 102.58
C GLN A 283 68.13 101.29 102.54
N LEU A 284 68.83 100.96 101.45
CA LEU A 284 70.24 101.31 101.25
C LEU A 284 70.44 102.83 101.04
N SER A 285 69.52 103.53 100.36
CA SER A 285 69.58 105.00 100.29
C SER A 285 69.30 105.68 101.63
N SER A 286 68.29 105.23 102.39
CA SER A 286 68.00 105.82 103.71
C SER A 286 69.09 105.54 104.73
N ALA A 287 69.75 104.38 104.67
CA ALA A 287 70.94 104.10 105.48
C ALA A 287 72.13 105.00 105.08
N ARG A 288 72.24 105.38 103.80
CA ARG A 288 73.30 106.28 103.32
C ARG A 288 73.08 107.73 103.75
N GLU A 289 71.85 108.20 103.83
CA GLU A 289 71.53 109.55 104.38
C GLU A 289 71.81 109.61 105.90
N LEU A 290 71.40 108.59 106.66
CA LEU A 290 71.65 108.53 108.11
C LEU A 290 73.14 108.45 108.50
N VAL A 291 74.02 107.98 107.61
CA VAL A 291 75.48 107.97 107.84
C VAL A 291 76.12 109.34 107.57
N VAL A 292 75.47 110.22 106.79
CA VAL A 292 75.97 111.58 106.54
C VAL A 292 75.62 112.52 107.70
N ASP A 293 74.41 112.43 108.26
CA ASP A 293 73.98 113.28 109.39
C ASP A 293 74.68 112.92 110.73
N ALA A 294 75.20 111.70 110.87
CA ALA A 294 75.90 111.26 112.09
C ALA A 294 77.40 111.60 112.12
N HIS A 295 77.97 112.13 111.03
CA HIS A 295 79.44 112.31 110.89
C HIS A 295 79.97 113.66 111.43
N ALA A 296 79.12 114.48 112.04
CA ALA A 296 79.44 115.88 112.37
C ALA A 296 79.84 116.15 113.84
N TYR A 297 79.95 115.15 114.73
CA TYR A 297 80.03 115.43 116.18
C TYR A 297 81.03 114.67 117.07
N LEU A 298 81.79 113.66 116.62
CA LEU A 298 82.87 113.07 117.44
C LEU A 298 84.10 112.66 116.63
N GLU A 299 85.09 113.54 116.58
CA GLU A 299 86.48 113.19 116.28
C GLU A 299 87.21 112.68 117.56
N ASN A 300 88.27 111.89 117.34
CA ASN A 300 89.33 111.50 118.29
C ASN A 300 89.14 110.28 119.20
N ALA A 301 89.34 109.08 118.62
CA ALA A 301 90.21 108.04 119.22
C ALA A 301 90.88 107.17 118.13
N VAL A 302 92.16 106.85 118.32
CA VAL A 302 93.13 106.14 117.45
C VAL A 302 93.88 105.16 118.40
N PRO A 303 94.49 103.99 118.02
CA PRO A 303 94.96 103.50 116.70
C PRO A 303 94.68 102.00 116.33
N ALA A 304 95.11 101.63 115.11
CA ALA A 304 95.77 100.39 114.65
C ALA A 304 95.26 98.97 115.07
N PHE A 305 95.02 98.11 114.07
CA PHE A 305 95.96 97.01 113.73
C PHE A 305 95.79 96.49 112.28
N GLU A 306 96.91 95.97 111.79
CA GLU A 306 97.35 95.55 110.46
C GLU A 306 96.74 94.24 109.87
N PRO A 307 97.15 93.77 108.65
CA PRO A 307 96.24 93.12 107.69
C PRO A 307 96.66 91.67 107.29
N LEU A 308 96.76 91.37 105.97
CA LEU A 308 97.25 90.14 105.26
C LEU A 308 96.17 89.12 104.72
N PRO A 309 96.47 88.37 103.62
CA PRO A 309 95.75 88.59 102.33
C PRO A 309 95.55 87.30 101.44
N ASP A 310 95.39 87.51 100.12
CA ASP A 310 95.63 86.59 98.98
C ASP A 310 94.76 85.30 98.85
N GLU A 311 94.52 84.67 97.69
CA GLU A 311 95.06 84.70 96.31
C GLU A 311 93.87 84.38 95.35
N LEU A 312 93.59 85.03 94.21
CA LEU A 312 94.23 84.99 92.86
C LEU A 312 94.29 83.62 92.13
N ALA A 313 93.90 83.65 90.84
CA ALA A 313 94.26 82.72 89.75
C ALA A 313 93.64 81.28 89.77
N ASP A 314 93.43 80.56 88.65
CA ASP A 314 93.39 80.94 87.23
C ASP A 314 92.60 79.94 86.33
N ALA A 315 92.45 80.35 85.06
CA ALA A 315 92.31 79.61 83.79
C ALA A 315 92.20 78.06 83.70
N ALA A 316 91.17 77.64 82.93
CA ALA A 316 91.23 76.87 81.66
C ALA A 316 91.64 75.36 81.53
N ASP A 317 90.80 74.67 80.73
CA ASP A 317 91.10 73.71 79.63
C ASP A 317 91.01 72.16 79.80
N ALA A 318 90.61 71.55 78.66
CA ALA A 318 90.52 70.17 78.13
C ALA A 318 90.91 68.89 78.91
N GLY A 319 90.25 67.74 78.56
CA GLY A 319 90.94 66.43 78.52
C GLY A 319 90.19 65.09 78.77
N ALA A 320 89.67 64.47 77.71
CA ALA A 320 89.29 63.05 77.45
C ALA A 320 89.59 61.82 78.38
N LYS A 321 88.55 60.95 78.55
CA LYS A 321 88.51 59.42 78.51
C LYS A 321 89.32 58.57 79.54
N PRO A 322 89.17 57.21 79.69
CA PRO A 322 88.16 56.20 79.24
C PRO A 322 87.61 55.18 80.32
N THR A 323 86.90 54.14 79.88
CA THR A 323 86.25 52.92 80.49
C THR A 323 87.18 51.91 81.24
N PRO A 324 86.74 50.84 81.99
CA PRO A 324 85.86 49.69 81.58
C PRO A 324 84.84 49.10 82.64
N ALA A 325 83.67 48.52 82.27
CA ALA A 325 83.31 47.09 81.99
C ALA A 325 83.26 46.12 83.23
N PRO A 326 82.63 44.90 83.22
CA PRO A 326 82.04 44.14 82.08
C PRO A 326 80.76 43.26 82.30
N ARG A 327 80.11 42.86 81.17
CA ARG A 327 79.51 41.53 80.83
C ARG A 327 78.33 40.97 81.67
N ASP A 328 77.42 40.14 81.13
CA ASP A 328 77.29 39.40 79.85
C ASP A 328 75.78 39.05 79.61
N ARG A 329 75.24 38.52 78.50
CA ARG A 329 75.72 38.01 77.18
C ARG A 329 74.59 38.16 76.11
N ASN A 330 74.68 37.47 74.95
CA ASN A 330 73.64 37.23 73.91
C ASN A 330 73.83 35.75 73.41
N PRO A 331 73.09 35.11 72.44
CA PRO A 331 72.60 35.63 71.14
C PRO A 331 71.26 35.07 70.55
N MET A 332 70.92 35.52 69.33
CA MET A 332 69.89 35.05 68.35
C MET A 332 70.24 33.66 67.71
N PRO A 333 69.59 33.08 66.64
CA PRO A 333 68.47 33.52 65.75
C PRO A 333 67.44 32.45 65.28
N GLY A 334 66.46 32.85 64.42
CA GLY A 334 65.93 31.98 63.34
C GLY A 334 64.41 31.67 63.34
N PRO A 335 63.76 31.53 62.16
CA PRO A 335 62.32 31.22 62.02
C PRO A 335 62.03 29.75 61.66
N PRO A 336 60.76 29.31 61.69
CA PRO A 336 60.31 28.16 60.91
C PRO A 336 59.14 28.46 59.96
N LYS A 337 59.21 27.87 58.76
CA LYS A 337 58.06 27.63 57.87
C LYS A 337 57.31 26.40 58.36
N GLU A 338 55.99 26.40 58.34
CA GLU A 338 55.24 25.14 58.39
C GLU A 338 55.16 24.48 57.01
N LYS A 339 55.20 23.15 57.00
CA LYS A 339 55.18 22.32 55.80
C LYS A 339 53.78 21.72 55.62
N TRP A 340 53.23 21.87 54.43
CA TRP A 340 52.33 20.87 53.87
C TRP A 340 53.20 19.76 53.26
N GLU A 341 53.04 18.53 53.72
CA GLU A 341 53.32 17.28 52.99
C GLU A 341 53.07 16.08 53.90
N THR A 342 51.94 15.38 53.71
CA THR A 342 51.79 13.98 54.11
C THR A 342 51.40 13.17 52.88
N SER A 343 52.37 12.34 52.47
CA SER A 343 52.31 11.19 51.57
C SER A 343 51.03 10.34 51.58
N GLY A 344 50.73 9.71 50.42
CA GLY A 344 49.72 8.65 50.24
C GLY A 344 48.53 9.12 49.40
N ALA A 345 48.39 8.86 48.09
CA ALA A 345 48.52 7.63 47.31
C ALA A 345 47.46 6.56 47.64
N THR A 346 46.61 6.25 46.64
CA THR A 346 45.54 5.21 46.61
C THR A 346 44.41 5.38 47.66
N ASP A 347 43.13 5.11 47.39
CA ASP A 347 42.54 4.19 46.40
C ASP A 347 41.15 4.67 45.86
N ALA A 348 40.56 3.93 44.93
CA ALA A 348 39.33 4.23 44.18
C ALA A 348 38.01 4.13 44.99
N PRO A 349 36.90 4.77 44.51
CA PRO A 349 35.59 4.70 45.18
C PRO A 349 34.89 3.33 45.02
N PRO A 350 33.98 2.97 45.94
CA PRO A 350 33.34 1.65 45.96
C PRO A 350 32.21 1.50 44.92
N ILE A 351 32.17 0.33 44.28
CA ILE A 351 31.03 -0.13 43.46
C ILE A 351 30.13 -1.01 44.35
N PRO A 352 28.81 -0.75 44.45
CA PRO A 352 27.89 -1.68 45.10
C PRO A 352 27.56 -2.86 44.17
N PRO A 353 27.48 -4.11 44.68
CA PRO A 353 27.04 -5.25 43.91
C PRO A 353 25.52 -5.42 44.02
N GLU A 354 24.84 -5.73 42.91
CA GLU A 354 23.60 -6.52 43.03
C GLU A 354 23.32 -7.36 41.77
N VAL A 355 22.90 -8.59 42.02
CA VAL A 355 22.57 -9.61 41.02
C VAL A 355 21.07 -9.86 41.11
N SER A 356 20.34 -9.75 39.99
CA SER A 356 19.10 -10.53 39.85
C SER A 356 18.84 -10.90 38.39
N ALA A 357 18.43 -12.15 38.19
CA ALA A 357 18.09 -12.70 36.89
C ALA A 357 16.58 -12.59 36.64
N ALA A 358 16.18 -12.16 35.45
CA ALA A 358 14.79 -12.20 34.99
C ALA A 358 14.68 -12.94 33.65
N LYS A 359 14.42 -14.24 33.76
CA LYS A 359 14.16 -15.18 32.67
C LYS A 359 12.73 -14.99 32.15
N THR A 360 12.55 -14.52 30.91
CA THR A 360 11.22 -14.51 30.25
C THR A 360 11.23 -15.39 29.00
N LYS A 361 10.30 -16.35 28.97
CA LYS A 361 10.12 -17.36 27.92
C LYS A 361 8.63 -17.48 27.61
N ARG A 362 8.17 -17.01 26.44
CA ARG A 362 6.91 -17.35 25.75
C ARG A 362 7.00 -16.70 24.34
N ILE A 363 6.88 -17.40 23.20
CA ILE A 363 5.95 -18.45 22.71
C ILE A 363 4.60 -17.86 22.26
N ALA A 364 4.17 -18.34 21.07
CA ALA A 364 2.85 -18.24 20.44
C ALA A 364 2.52 -16.90 19.72
N ARG A 365 1.93 -16.93 18.51
CA ARG A 365 1.55 -18.07 17.65
C ARG A 365 1.54 -17.67 16.18
#